data_AF-A0A8D5U8Y1-F1
#
_entry.id   AF-A0A8D5U8Y1-F1
#
_cell.length_a   1.000
_cell.length_b   1.000
_cell.length_c   1.000
_cell.angle_alpha   90.00
_cell.angle_beta   90.00
_cell.angle_gamma   90.00
#
_symmetry.space_group_name_H-M   'P 1'
#
loop_
_entity.id
_entity.type
_entity.pdbx_description
1 polymer ?
#
loop_
_entity_poly.entity_id
_entity_poly.type
_entity_poly.pdbx_seq_one_letter_code
_entity_poly.pdbx_strand_id
1 'polypeptide(L)' 'MKVAKCYVEIEGRKCVEICGRVVCDEETVNDYIPLCEKCNKGDKKSCIELYSRFGCWSITGWWI' A
#
# COMPACT_ATOMS: atom_id res chain seq x y z
N MET A 1 12.90 -8.84 5.57
CA MET A 1 12.32 -7.49 5.61
C MET A 1 10.83 -7.62 5.85
N LYS A 2 10.35 -7.52 7.10
CA LYS A 2 8.91 -7.45 7.40
C LYS A 2 8.55 -5.97 7.44
N VAL A 3 8.01 -5.43 6.35
CA VAL A 3 7.52 -4.05 6.30
C VAL A 3 6.30 -4.00 7.23
N ALA A 4 6.47 -3.42 8.41
CA ALA A 4 6.01 -2.08 8.79
C ALA A 4 4.56 -1.81 8.37
N LYS A 5 3.74 -1.38 9.34
CA LYS A 5 2.28 -1.23 9.28
C LYS A 5 1.76 -0.72 7.91
N CYS A 6 0.69 -1.34 7.41
CA CYS A 6 -0.01 -0.93 6.19
C CYS A 6 -0.68 0.44 6.26
N TYR A 7 -0.65 1.08 7.42
CA TYR A 7 -1.20 2.41 7.67
C TYR A 7 -0.37 3.12 8.75
N VAL A 8 -0.49 4.44 8.76
CA VAL A 8 0.00 5.35 9.80
C VAL A 8 -1.21 6.06 10.42
N GLU A 9 -1.10 6.42 11.70
CA GLU A 9 -2.14 7.19 12.38
C GLU A 9 -1.67 8.63 12.53
N ILE A 10 -2.43 9.56 11.96
CA ILE A 10 -2.15 11.00 11.99
C ILE A 10 -3.40 11.69 12.51
N GLU A 11 -3.28 12.40 13.64
CA GLU A 11 -4.39 13.14 14.26
C GLU A 11 -5.65 12.27 14.51
N GLY A 12 -5.46 10.99 14.83
CA GLY A 12 -6.55 10.03 15.07
C GLY A 12 -7.18 9.45 13.80
N ARG A 13 -6.64 9.75 12.61
CA ARG A 13 -7.07 9.20 11.32
C ARG A 13 -6.06 8.19 10.79
N LYS A 14 -6.56 7.11 10.19
CA LYS A 14 -5.72 6.16 9.46
C LYS A 14 -5.39 6.74 8.09
N CYS A 15 -4.11 6.78 7.78
CA CYS A 15 -3.58 7.20 6.49
C CYS A 15 -2.65 6.11 5.96
N VAL A 16 -2.39 6.10 4.66
CA VAL A 16 -1.50 5.14 4.02
C VAL A 16 -0.37 5.89 3.33
N GLU A 17 0.83 5.34 3.36
CA GLU A 17 1.95 5.87 2.60
C GLU A 17 1.99 5.20 1.22
N ILE A 18 1.67 5.96 0.19
CA ILE A 18 1.70 5.52 -1.21
C ILE A 18 2.83 6.30 -1.89
N CYS A 19 3.91 5.60 -2.23
CA CYS A 19 5.07 6.17 -2.92
C CYS A 19 5.68 7.40 -2.24
N GLY A 20 5.82 7.37 -0.90
CA GLY A 20 6.36 8.50 -0.13
C GLY A 20 5.39 9.67 0.05
N ARG A 21 4.13 9.53 -0.36
CA ARG A 21 3.05 10.48 -0.05
C ARG A 21 2.08 9.87 0.95
N VAL A 22 1.73 10.65 1.95
CA VAL A 22 0.71 10.27 2.92
C VAL A 22 -0.66 10.60 2.34
N VAL A 23 -1.53 9.59 2.28
CA VAL A 23 -2.91 9.70 1.81
C VAL A 23 -3.84 9.31 2.95
N CYS A 24 -4.66 10.26 3.40
CA CYS A 24 -5.65 10.07 4.46
C CYS A 24 -7.09 9.99 3.92
N ASP A 25 -7.24 9.87 2.60
CA ASP A 25 -8.53 9.72 1.94
C ASP A 25 -9.16 8.37 2.32
N GLU A 26 -10.39 8.38 2.84
CA GLU A 26 -11.03 7.18 3.40
C GLU A 26 -11.25 6.09 2.34
N GLU A 27 -11.60 6.46 1.10
CA GLU A 27 -11.77 5.50 0.00
C GLU A 27 -10.45 4.79 -0.31
N THR A 28 -9.39 5.57 -0.50
CA THR A 28 -8.04 5.05 -0.76
C THR A 28 -7.53 4.20 0.39
N VAL A 29 -7.72 4.64 1.64
CA VAL A 29 -7.29 3.94 2.85
C VAL A 29 -8.02 2.61 3.00
N ASN A 30 -9.34 2.59 2.78
CA ASN A 30 -10.16 1.38 2.89
C ASN A 30 -9.84 0.35 1.80
N ASP A 31 -9.39 0.77 0.62
CA ASP A 31 -8.95 -0.14 -0.42
C ASP A 31 -7.49 -0.61 -0.23
N TYR A 32 -6.60 0.29 0.19
CA TYR A 32 -5.18 0.01 0.33
C TYR A 32 -4.87 -0.94 1.49
N ILE A 33 -5.41 -0.66 2.68
CA ILE A 33 -5.12 -1.44 3.90
C ILE A 33 -5.38 -2.94 3.72
N PRO A 34 -6.58 -3.40 3.29
CA PRO A 34 -6.86 -4.83 3.18
C PRO A 34 -6.00 -5.52 2.13
N LEU A 35 -5.68 -4.85 1.02
CA LEU A 35 -4.77 -5.38 -0.01
C LEU A 35 -3.34 -5.51 0.54
N CYS A 36 -2.87 -4.51 1.26
CA CYS A 36 -1.56 -4.53 1.92
C CYS A 36 -1.49 -5.63 2.99
N GLU A 37 -2.53 -5.80 3.81
CA GLU A 37 -2.54 -6.86 4.83
C GLU A 37 -2.52 -8.25 4.21
N LYS A 38 -3.30 -8.49 3.15
CA LYS A 38 -3.28 -9.77 2.42
C LYS A 38 -1.91 -10.02 1.77
N CYS A 39 -1.32 -9.00 1.15
CA CYS A 39 0.03 -9.08 0.61
C CYS A 39 1.05 -9.42 1.69
N ASN A 40 1.00 -8.75 2.84
CA ASN A 40 1.87 -9.00 4.00
C ASN A 40 1.69 -10.40 4.61
N LYS A 41 0.50 -11.01 4.47
CA LYS A 41 0.22 -12.40 4.86
C LYS A 41 0.73 -13.43 3.83
N GLY A 42 1.27 -12.97 2.70
CA GLY A 42 1.86 -13.82 1.65
C GLY A 42 0.96 -14.08 0.44
N ASP A 43 -0.18 -13.40 0.33
CA ASP A 43 -1.04 -13.51 -0.85
C ASP A 43 -0.46 -12.75 -2.04
N LYS A 44 0.17 -13.49 -2.96
CA LYS A 44 0.84 -12.93 -4.13
C LYS A 44 -0.10 -12.14 -5.04
N LYS A 45 -1.36 -12.55 -5.17
CA LYS A 45 -2.35 -11.85 -6.00
C LYS A 45 -2.63 -10.46 -5.45
N SER A 46 -2.87 -10.36 -4.14
CA SER A 46 -3.08 -9.09 -3.45
C SER A 46 -1.85 -8.20 -3.52
N CYS A 47 -0.63 -8.76 -3.49
CA CYS A 47 0.58 -7.97 -3.74
C CYS A 47 0.60 -7.38 -5.15
N ILE A 48 0.37 -8.19 -6.18
CA ILE A 48 0.33 -7.73 -7.57
C ILE A 48 -0.75 -6.66 -7.75
N GLU A 49 -1.92 -6.85 -7.15
CA GLU A 49 -3.01 -5.89 -7.23
C GLU A 49 -2.70 -4.59 -6.48
N LEU A 50 -2.11 -4.68 -5.28
CA LEU A 50 -1.64 -3.52 -4.52
C LEU A 50 -0.65 -2.69 -5.35
N TYR A 51 0.34 -3.34 -5.97
CA TYR A 51 1.32 -2.66 -6.82
C TYR A 51 0.71 -2.15 -8.14
N SER A 52 -0.25 -2.86 -8.72
CA SER A 52 -0.93 -2.42 -9.94
C SER A 52 -1.77 -1.17 -9.71
N ARG A 53 -2.47 -1.11 -8.57
CA ARG A 53 -3.39 -0.01 -8.22
C ARG A 53 -2.67 1.19 -7.58
N PHE A 54 -1.70 0.93 -6.72
CA PHE A 54 -1.06 1.94 -5.87
C PHE A 54 0.46 1.99 -5.99
N GLY A 55 1.07 1.03 -6.70
CA GLY A 55 2.51 1.05 -6.94
C GLY A 55 2.87 2.17 -7.91
N CYS A 56 3.87 2.96 -7.55
CA CYS A 56 4.43 3.90 -8.51
C CYS A 56 5.33 3.15 -9.48
N TRP A 57 4.96 3.22 -10.76
CA TRP A 57 5.70 2.71 -11.92
C TRP A 57 7.13 3.28 -12.10
N SER A 58 7.67 4.00 -11.11
CA SER A 58 8.99 4.61 -11.12
C SER A 58 10.05 3.87 -10.30
N ILE A 59 9.71 2.81 -9.56
CA ILE A 59 10.67 2.14 -8.64
C ILE A 59 10.91 0.65 -8.96
N THR A 60 10.05 -0.02 -9.71
CA THR A 60 10.34 -1.36 -10.23
C THR A 60 10.69 -1.24 -11.70
N GLY A 61 11.98 -1.24 -12.03
CA GLY A 61 12.46 -1.37 -13.40
C GLY A 61 12.08 -2.72 -14.03
N TRP A 62 10.79 -3.01 -14.17
CA TRP A 62 10.26 -4.09 -14.99
C TRP A 62 10.00 -3.57 -16.41
N TRP A 63 11.09 -3.13 -17.03
CA TRP A 63 11.31 -3.05 -18.48
C TRP A 63 12.82 -3.17 -18.77
N ILE A 64 13.51 -4.09 -18.10
CA ILE A 64 14.84 -4.59 -18.49
C ILE A 64 14.83 -6.11 -18.34
#